data_AF-A0A350I374-F1
#
_entry.id   AF-A0A350I374-F1
#
_cell.length_a   1.000
_cell.length_b   1.000
_cell.length_c   1.000
_cell.angle_alpha   90.00
_cell.angle_beta   90.00
_cell.angle_gamma   90.00
#
_symmetry.space_group_name_H-M   'P 1'
#
loop_
_entity.id
_entity.type
_entity.pdbx_description
1 polymer ?
#
loop_
_entity_poly.entity_id
_entity_poly.type
_entity_poly.pdbx_seq_one_letter_code
_entity_poly.pdbx_strand_id
1 'polypeptide(L)'
;MEEPERRQRLEKGQHPFAVVLEGSNSRVLPELVFDQGLGDLFVTRAADNVVDVDVTASIEYDTDHLSTKLTVVMGHTSCGAVRAAVNYLPDPNGEQAEVVDCYYSH
;
A
#
# COMPACT_ATOMS: atom_id res chain seq x y z
N MET A 1 15.32 -15.87 -6.42
CA MET A 1 16.71 -15.55 -6.05
C MET A 1 17.08 -14.36 -6.91
N GLU A 2 17.17 -13.16 -6.32
CA GLU A 2 17.44 -11.95 -7.12
C GLU A 2 18.85 -11.99 -7.72
N GLU A 3 18.97 -11.52 -8.96
CA GLU A 3 20.25 -11.42 -9.65
C GLU A 3 20.95 -10.11 -9.26
N PRO A 4 22.21 -10.13 -8.78
CA PRO A 4 22.97 -8.95 -8.37
C PRO A 4 22.98 -7.82 -9.42
N GLU A 5 22.89 -8.19 -10.69
CA GLU A 5 22.84 -7.27 -11.83
C GLU A 5 21.62 -6.35 -11.79
N ARG A 6 20.47 -6.83 -11.31
CA ARG A 6 19.23 -6.04 -11.22
C ARG A 6 19.38 -4.90 -10.20
N ARG A 7 20.04 -5.18 -9.07
CA ARG A 7 20.36 -4.15 -8.06
C ARG A 7 21.33 -3.11 -8.60
N GLN A 8 22.38 -3.53 -9.31
CA GLN A 8 23.34 -2.60 -9.94
C GLN A 8 22.68 -1.69 -11.00
N ARG A 9 21.70 -2.21 -11.75
CA ARG A 9 20.94 -1.39 -12.71
C ARG A 9 20.17 -0.27 -12.03
N LEU A 10 19.59 -0.54 -10.86
CA LEU A 10 18.79 0.45 -10.11
C LEU A 10 19.63 1.60 -9.54
N GLU A 11 20.95 1.43 -9.39
CA GLU A 11 21.85 2.53 -9.00
C GLU A 11 21.85 3.68 -10.02
N LYS A 12 21.50 3.39 -11.27
CA LYS A 12 21.41 4.39 -12.35
C LYS A 12 20.03 5.06 -12.43
N GLY A 13 19.04 4.54 -11.71
CA GLY A 13 17.67 5.02 -11.74
C GLY A 13 16.65 3.89 -11.59
N GLN A 14 15.44 4.28 -11.18
CA GLN A 14 14.28 3.40 -11.03
C GLN A 14 13.18 3.81 -12.01
N HIS A 15 12.41 2.83 -12.48
CA HIS A 15 11.29 3.04 -13.40
C HIS A 15 10.13 2.12 -13.02
N PRO A 16 9.52 2.33 -11.84
CA PRO A 16 8.34 1.58 -11.45
C PRO A 16 7.22 1.80 -12.47
N PHE A 17 6.34 0.81 -12.64
CA PHE A 17 5.18 0.94 -13.52
C PHE A 17 3.91 1.36 -12.78
N ALA A 18 3.90 1.19 -11.45
CA ALA A 18 2.78 1.55 -10.59
C ALA A 18 3.24 2.00 -9.20
N VAL A 19 2.45 2.91 -8.61
CA VAL A 19 2.48 3.25 -7.19
C VAL A 19 1.55 2.34 -6.43
N VAL A 20 1.97 1.82 -5.29
CA VAL A 20 1.11 1.11 -4.34
C VAL A 20 1.12 1.83 -3.00
N LEU A 21 -0.05 2.31 -2.57
CA LEU A 21 -0.29 2.75 -1.20
C LEU A 21 -0.76 1.55 -0.38
N GLU A 22 -0.01 1.20 0.66
CA GLU A 22 -0.31 0.08 1.56
C GLU A 22 -0.15 0.49 3.03
N GLY A 23 -0.78 -0.28 3.92
CA GLY A 23 -0.73 -0.02 5.35
C GLY A 23 0.61 -0.44 5.95
N SER A 24 0.85 -0.17 7.22
CA SER A 24 2.05 -0.69 7.92
C SER A 24 1.96 -2.19 8.27
N ASN A 25 1.26 -3.00 7.48
CA ASN A 25 1.07 -4.42 7.79
C ASN A 25 2.33 -5.22 7.46
N SER A 26 2.94 -5.82 8.48
CA SER A 26 4.15 -6.65 8.31
C SER A 26 3.92 -7.97 7.56
N ARG A 27 2.67 -8.38 7.36
CA ARG A 27 2.29 -9.62 6.65
C ARG A 27 2.04 -9.39 5.16
N VAL A 28 2.02 -8.14 4.70
CA VAL A 28 1.72 -7.78 3.31
C VAL A 28 2.94 -7.08 2.72
N LEU A 29 3.45 -7.66 1.64
CA LEU A 29 4.51 -7.09 0.82
C LEU A 29 3.96 -6.99 -0.60
N PRO A 30 3.62 -5.78 -1.10
CA PRO A 30 3.05 -5.60 -2.44
C PRO A 30 3.87 -6.27 -3.55
N GLU A 31 5.19 -6.22 -3.44
CA GLU A 31 6.11 -6.87 -4.37
C GLU A 31 5.91 -8.38 -4.40
N LEU A 32 5.71 -9.02 -3.24
CA LEU A 32 5.44 -10.46 -3.18
C LEU A 32 4.02 -10.80 -3.65
N VAL A 33 3.03 -9.98 -3.30
CA VAL A 33 1.62 -10.19 -3.67
C VAL A 33 1.43 -10.11 -5.19
N PHE A 34 2.14 -9.19 -5.85
CA PHE A 34 2.05 -8.99 -7.29
C PHE A 34 3.13 -9.72 -8.08
N ASP A 35 4.00 -10.51 -7.45
CA ASP A 35 5.12 -11.19 -8.09
C ASP A 35 6.06 -10.23 -8.84
N GLN A 36 6.43 -9.13 -8.18
CA GLN A 36 7.28 -8.07 -8.72
C GLN A 36 8.62 -8.00 -7.98
N GLY A 37 9.64 -7.45 -8.65
CA GLY A 37 10.97 -7.25 -8.08
C GLY A 37 11.26 -5.79 -7.69
N LEU A 38 12.43 -5.55 -7.09
CA LEU A 38 12.95 -4.20 -6.79
C LEU A 38 12.77 -3.20 -7.93
N GLY A 39 12.17 -2.05 -7.65
CA GLY A 39 12.01 -0.96 -8.63
C GLY A 39 10.96 -1.19 -9.72
N ASP A 40 10.19 -2.30 -9.68
CA ASP A 40 9.01 -2.48 -10.52
C ASP A 40 7.79 -1.74 -9.94
N LEU A 41 7.70 -1.64 -8.60
CA LEU A 41 6.66 -0.92 -7.86
C LEU A 41 7.28 0.21 -7.03
N PHE A 42 6.59 1.34 -6.94
CA PHE A 42 6.86 2.38 -5.96
C PHE A 42 5.90 2.21 -4.79
N VAL A 43 6.39 1.71 -3.66
CA VAL A 43 5.54 1.39 -2.51
C VAL A 43 5.62 2.52 -1.48
N THR A 44 4.50 3.19 -1.25
CA THR A 44 4.32 4.13 -0.14
C THR A 44 3.56 3.44 0.98
N ARG A 45 4.16 3.34 2.16
CA ARG A 45 3.50 2.78 3.34
C ARG A 45 3.08 3.86 4.30
N ALA A 46 1.80 3.88 4.64
CA ALA A 46 1.23 4.78 5.64
C ALA A 46 0.64 3.97 6.79
N ALA A 47 0.46 4.61 7.96
CA ALA A 47 -0.39 4.01 8.98
C ALA A 47 -1.79 3.82 8.37
N ASP A 48 -2.22 2.56 8.25
CA ASP A 48 -3.62 2.21 8.02
C ASP A 48 -4.22 2.73 6.71
N ASN A 49 -3.38 2.87 5.66
CA ASN A 49 -3.73 3.46 4.35
C ASN A 49 -4.18 4.93 4.43
N VAL A 50 -3.91 5.63 5.52
CA VAL A 50 -4.29 7.04 5.68
C VAL A 50 -3.42 7.90 4.78
N VAL A 51 -4.07 8.77 4.00
CA VAL A 51 -3.40 9.74 3.15
C VAL A 51 -3.25 11.05 3.91
N ASP A 52 -2.02 11.46 4.17
CA ASP A 52 -1.66 12.79 4.64
C ASP A 52 -0.86 13.55 3.57
N VAL A 53 -0.33 14.71 3.95
CA VAL A 53 0.46 15.56 3.05
C VAL A 53 1.75 14.89 2.59
N ASP A 54 2.39 14.08 3.43
CA ASP A 54 3.65 13.41 3.11
C ASP A 54 3.41 12.22 2.16
N VAL A 55 2.32 11.48 2.37
CA VAL A 55 1.87 10.40 1.47
C VAL A 55 1.47 10.98 0.12
N THR A 56 0.72 12.07 0.09
CA THR A 56 0.30 12.73 -1.16
C THR A 56 1.51 13.22 -1.93
N ALA A 57 2.45 13.91 -1.27
CA ALA A 57 3.68 14.38 -1.90
C ALA A 57 4.53 13.22 -2.48
N SER A 58 4.53 12.05 -1.81
CA SER A 58 5.24 10.86 -2.30
C SER A 58 4.59 10.30 -3.57
N ILE A 59 3.26 10.27 -3.65
CA ILE A 59 2.51 9.81 -4.83
C ILE A 59 2.68 10.79 -6.00
N GLU A 60 2.61 12.10 -5.73
CA GLU A 60 2.83 13.15 -6.73
C GLU A 60 4.26 13.10 -7.27
N TYR A 61 5.25 12.92 -6.39
CA TYR A 61 6.65 12.77 -6.80
C TYR A 61 6.82 11.63 -7.81
N ASP A 62 6.24 10.46 -7.52
CA ASP A 62 6.36 9.31 -8.41
C ASP A 62 5.64 9.54 -9.75
N THR A 63 4.45 10.14 -9.72
CA THR A 63 3.70 10.50 -10.94
C THR A 63 4.50 11.46 -11.82
N ASP A 64 5.08 12.50 -11.23
CA ASP A 64 5.77 13.58 -11.96
C ASP A 64 7.20 13.22 -12.37
N HIS A 65 7.93 12.45 -11.55
CA HIS A 65 9.37 12.20 -11.74
C HIS A 65 9.67 10.80 -12.26
N LEU A 66 8.82 9.81 -11.96
CA LEU A 66 8.99 8.41 -12.35
C LEU A 66 7.99 7.97 -13.43
N SER A 67 7.01 8.83 -13.77
CA SER A 67 6.07 8.67 -14.88
C SER A 67 5.21 7.41 -14.78
N THR A 68 4.88 6.97 -13.56
CA THR A 68 3.88 5.91 -13.39
C THR A 68 2.50 6.38 -13.84
N LYS A 69 1.68 5.43 -14.28
CA LYS A 69 0.32 5.70 -14.80
C LYS A 69 -0.77 5.06 -13.98
N LEU A 70 -0.39 4.33 -12.93
CA LEU A 70 -1.29 3.54 -12.11
C LEU A 70 -0.96 3.74 -10.64
N THR A 71 -1.96 4.15 -9.87
CA THR A 71 -1.90 4.16 -8.41
C THR A 71 -2.88 3.13 -7.87
N VAL A 72 -2.38 2.24 -7.01
CA VAL A 72 -3.16 1.18 -6.36
C VAL A 72 -3.26 1.50 -4.88
N VAL A 73 -4.47 1.58 -4.34
CA VAL A 73 -4.70 1.60 -2.89
C VAL A 73 -4.98 0.16 -2.45
N MET A 74 -4.05 -0.43 -1.71
CA MET A 74 -4.10 -1.83 -1.30
C MET A 74 -4.58 -1.94 0.16
N GLY A 75 -5.82 -2.37 0.33
CA GLY A 75 -6.32 -2.85 1.62
C GLY A 75 -5.91 -4.30 1.89
N HIS A 76 -6.05 -4.73 3.14
CA HIS A 76 -5.93 -6.13 3.53
C HIS A 76 -7.02 -6.49 4.54
N THR A 77 -7.40 -7.77 4.57
CA THR A 77 -8.35 -8.28 5.55
C THR A 77 -7.78 -8.24 6.96
N SER A 78 -8.67 -8.23 7.95
CA SER A 78 -8.34 -8.28 9.38
C SER A 78 -7.35 -7.19 9.77
N CYS A 79 -7.63 -5.97 9.30
CA CYS A 79 -6.83 -4.81 9.59
C CYS A 79 -7.03 -4.31 11.03
N GLY A 80 -5.94 -4.33 11.80
CA GLY A 80 -5.96 -3.97 13.22
C GLY A 80 -6.42 -2.54 13.45
N ALA A 81 -6.04 -1.61 12.58
CA ALA A 81 -6.43 -0.23 12.72
C ALA A 81 -7.81 0.11 12.19
N VAL A 82 -8.26 -0.51 11.09
CA VAL A 82 -9.66 -0.40 10.68
C VAL A 82 -10.56 -0.92 11.80
N ARG A 83 -10.20 -2.06 12.40
CA ARG A 83 -10.90 -2.61 13.56
C ARG A 83 -10.84 -1.68 14.78
N ALA A 84 -9.69 -1.07 15.06
CA ALA A 84 -9.57 -0.10 16.15
C ALA A 84 -10.46 1.11 15.90
N ALA A 85 -10.39 1.72 14.72
CA ALA A 85 -11.18 2.87 14.33
C ALA A 85 -12.68 2.59 14.50
N VAL A 86 -13.17 1.47 13.98
CA VAL A 86 -14.56 1.04 14.12
C VAL A 86 -15.00 0.93 15.58
N ASN A 87 -14.16 0.36 16.46
CA ASN A 87 -14.49 0.24 17.89
C ASN A 87 -14.51 1.59 18.64
N TYR A 88 -13.81 2.61 18.13
CA TYR A 88 -13.72 3.94 18.75
C TYR A 88 -14.74 4.95 18.21
N LEU A 89 -15.39 4.65 17.07
CA LEU A 89 -16.36 5.57 16.48
C LEU A 89 -17.67 5.57 17.30
N PRO A 90 -18.11 6.73 17.82
CA PRO A 90 -19.42 6.85 18.45
C PRO A 90 -20.47 6.71 17.37
N ASP A 91 -21.37 5.75 17.55
CA ASP A 91 -22.39 5.52 16.56
C ASP A 91 -23.54 6.53 16.71
N PRO A 92 -23.95 7.21 15.62
CA PRO A 92 -24.94 8.28 15.67
C PRO A 92 -26.39 7.77 15.82
N ASN A 93 -26.65 6.46 15.73
CA ASN A 93 -27.99 5.85 15.67
C ASN A 93 -28.24 4.69 16.65
N GLY A 94 -27.23 4.22 17.40
CA GLY A 94 -27.34 3.05 18.30
C GLY A 94 -26.89 1.71 17.69
N GLU A 95 -26.37 1.69 16.46
CA GLU A 95 -25.76 0.52 15.80
C GLU A 95 -24.22 0.58 15.73
N GLN A 96 -23.53 -0.41 16.30
CA GLN A 96 -22.07 -0.50 16.16
C GLN A 96 -21.68 -0.67 14.70
N ALA A 97 -20.71 0.14 14.23
CA ALA A 97 -20.10 -0.09 12.93
C ALA A 97 -19.44 -1.49 12.91
N GLU A 98 -19.58 -2.21 11.80
CA GLU A 98 -19.01 -3.53 11.61
C GLU A 98 -17.93 -3.49 10.53
N VAL A 99 -16.78 -4.12 10.80
CA VAL A 99 -15.77 -4.34 9.77
C VAL A 99 -16.20 -5.53 8.92
N VAL A 100 -16.65 -5.27 7.70
CA VAL A 100 -16.90 -6.33 6.71
C VAL A 100 -15.55 -6.75 6.12
N ASP A 101 -15.01 -7.87 6.61
CA ASP A 101 -13.82 -8.50 6.05
C ASP A 101 -14.20 -9.40 4.87
N CYS A 102 -13.65 -9.15 3.69
CA CYS A 102 -13.79 -10.03 2.53
C CYS A 102 -12.91 -11.27 2.68
N TYR A 103 -13.42 -12.33 3.31
CA TYR A 103 -12.73 -13.62 3.37
C TYR A 103 -12.91 -14.41 2.07
N TYR A 104 -11.79 -14.84 1.47
CA TYR A 104 -11.81 -15.86 0.43
C TYR A 104 -11.91 -17.24 1.10
N SER A 105 -13.11 -17.84 1.11
CA SER A 105 -13.29 -19.22 1.53
C SER A 105 -12.63 -20.14 0.50
N HIS A 106 -11.63 -20.93 0.92
CA HIS A 106 -11.15 -22.06 0.13
C HIS A 106 -12.15 -23.20 0.20
#